data_AF-A0A2R6J347-F1
#
_entry.id   AF-A0A2R6J347-F1
#
_cell.length_a   1.000
_cell.length_b   1.000
_cell.length_c   1.000
_cell.angle_alpha   90.00
_cell.angle_beta   90.00
_cell.angle_gamma   90.00
#
_symmetry.space_group_name_H-M   'P 1'
#
loop_
_entity.id
_entity.type
_entity.pdbx_description
1 polymer ?
#
loop_
_entity_poly.entity_id
_entity_poly.type
_entity_poly.pdbx_seq_one_letter_code
_entity_poly.pdbx_strand_id
1 'polypeptide(L)'
;MAGTSDPDGSASRREGWPPGERIRELEREGRVDGYVPVLDYDALGMQTVLIRLCVEGDLEDVIAARPDRVTDAYETTGSYDAFLIARFDDLGELNGFLAGLSTDDRVTATTASVVLRTACEHEFARLLD
;
A
#
# COMPACT_ATOMS: atom_id res chain seq x y z
N MET A 1 8.13 61.97 33.01
CA MET A 1 8.67 61.36 31.78
C MET A 1 8.67 59.85 31.96
N ALA A 2 8.34 59.14 30.89
CA ALA A 2 8.21 57.68 30.68
C ALA A 2 9.07 56.78 31.61
N GLY A 3 8.59 55.62 32.09
CA GLY A 3 8.30 54.43 31.26
C GLY A 3 9.60 53.98 30.60
N THR A 4 10.26 52.88 30.96
CA THR A 4 9.80 51.50 30.76
C THR A 4 10.59 50.53 31.64
N SER A 5 9.89 49.65 32.35
CA SER A 5 10.40 48.39 32.88
C SER A 5 10.16 47.29 31.83
N ASP A 6 11.24 46.54 31.54
CA ASP A 6 11.45 45.28 30.78
C ASP A 6 10.52 44.96 29.60
N PRO A 7 11.03 44.49 28.42
CA PRO A 7 11.66 43.15 28.38
C PRO A 7 12.51 42.83 27.11
N ASP A 8 13.64 42.12 27.21
CA ASP A 8 13.88 41.06 26.22
C ASP A 8 14.99 40.10 26.64
N GLY A 9 14.55 38.91 27.09
CA GLY A 9 15.37 37.72 27.16
C GLY A 9 15.74 37.28 25.75
N SER A 10 16.70 37.99 25.15
CA SER A 10 17.24 37.73 23.81
C SER A 10 18.15 36.49 23.82
N ALA A 11 17.54 35.36 24.13
CA ALA A 11 18.02 34.05 23.76
C ALA A 11 16.83 33.12 23.57
N SER A 12 15.83 33.51 22.78
CA SER A 12 14.97 32.53 22.12
C SER A 12 15.80 31.86 21.02
N ARG A 13 16.76 31.01 21.44
CA ARG A 13 17.05 29.81 20.67
C ARG A 13 15.67 29.24 20.39
N ARG A 14 15.28 29.16 19.12
CA ARG A 14 14.22 28.23 18.73
C ARG A 14 14.74 26.88 19.19
N GLU A 15 14.31 26.48 20.38
CA GLU A 15 14.53 25.17 20.93
C GLU A 15 13.72 24.27 20.02
N GLY A 16 14.37 23.86 18.92
CA GLY A 16 13.81 22.88 18.02
C GLY A 16 13.49 21.65 18.85
N TRP A 17 12.41 20.97 18.49
CA TRP A 17 12.02 19.73 19.14
C TRP A 17 13.23 18.81 19.34
N PRO A 18 13.36 18.15 20.50
CA PRO A 18 14.30 17.06 20.67
C PRO A 18 14.14 16.04 19.52
N PRO A 19 15.24 15.42 19.03
CA PRO A 19 15.17 14.43 17.96
C PRO A 19 14.09 13.37 18.23
N GLY A 20 13.20 13.16 17.27
CA GLY A 20 12.11 12.19 17.33
C GLY A 20 10.85 12.66 18.09
N GLU A 21 10.90 13.75 18.84
CA GLU A 21 9.74 14.15 19.65
C GLU A 21 8.66 14.87 18.84
N ARG A 22 9.02 15.55 17.75
CA ARG A 22 8.03 16.06 16.78
C ARG A 22 7.26 14.93 16.09
N ILE A 23 7.93 13.82 15.79
CA ILE A 23 7.32 12.65 15.16
C ILE A 23 6.30 12.01 16.10
N ARG A 24 6.68 11.79 17.37
CA ARG A 24 5.76 11.28 18.40
C ARG A 24 4.55 12.17 18.62
N GLU A 25 4.72 13.49 18.51
CA GLU A 25 3.60 14.42 18.55
C GLU A 25 2.65 14.19 17.38
N LEU A 26 3.17 14.06 16.16
CA LEU A 26 2.35 13.81 14.96
C LEU A 26 1.60 12.47 15.03
N GLU A 27 2.23 11.43 15.58
CA GLU A 27 1.58 10.14 15.87
C GLU A 27 0.43 10.32 16.87
N ARG A 28 0.67 11.05 17.98
CA ARG A 28 -0.36 11.34 19.01
C ARG A 28 -1.48 12.25 18.50
N GLU A 29 -1.17 13.18 17.60
CA GLU A 29 -2.14 14.04 16.89
C GLU A 29 -2.96 13.25 15.85
N GLY A 30 -2.64 11.97 15.57
CA GLY A 30 -3.31 11.17 14.53
C GLY A 30 -3.00 11.64 13.11
N ARG A 31 -1.84 12.30 12.91
CA ARG A 31 -1.38 12.81 11.61
C ARG A 31 -0.37 11.91 10.93
N VAL A 32 0.13 10.91 11.66
CA VAL A 32 0.97 9.82 11.18
C VAL A 32 0.31 8.54 11.66
N ASP A 33 -0.29 7.80 10.73
CA ASP A 33 -1.00 6.55 11.05
C ASP A 33 -0.04 5.37 11.25
N GLY A 34 1.17 5.47 10.69
CA GLY A 34 2.20 4.45 10.84
C GLY A 34 3.37 4.63 9.87
N TYR A 35 4.18 3.57 9.77
CA TYR A 35 5.36 3.49 8.91
C TYR A 35 5.28 2.21 8.09
N VAL A 36 5.65 2.29 6.82
CA VAL A 36 5.80 1.12 5.94
C VAL A 36 7.22 1.11 5.39
N PRO A 37 7.89 -0.05 5.34
CA PRO A 37 9.18 -0.16 4.67
C PRO A 37 9.00 -0.03 3.15
N VAL A 38 9.98 0.62 2.54
CA VAL A 38 10.21 0.59 1.10
C VAL A 38 10.89 -0.74 0.78
N LEU A 39 10.28 -1.57 -0.07
CA LEU A 39 10.74 -2.92 -0.36
C LEU A 39 11.18 -3.04 -1.82
N ASP A 40 12.42 -3.52 -2.02
CA ASP A 40 12.91 -3.93 -3.34
C ASP A 40 12.51 -5.39 -3.59
N TYR A 41 11.33 -5.59 -4.17
CA TYR A 41 10.78 -6.91 -4.42
C TYR A 41 11.57 -7.70 -5.47
N ASP A 42 12.25 -7.01 -6.39
CA ASP A 42 13.14 -7.65 -7.37
C ASP A 42 14.37 -8.23 -6.65
N ALA A 43 14.96 -7.49 -5.70
CA ALA A 43 16.04 -7.99 -4.86
C ALA A 43 15.61 -9.12 -3.89
N LEU A 44 14.33 -9.16 -3.51
CA LEU A 44 13.74 -10.25 -2.76
C LEU A 44 13.43 -11.49 -3.63
N GLY A 45 13.58 -11.39 -4.95
CA GLY A 45 13.32 -12.48 -5.90
C GLY A 45 11.84 -12.72 -6.19
N MET A 46 10.96 -11.84 -5.75
CA MET A 46 9.52 -12.01 -5.89
C MET A 46 9.06 -11.67 -7.32
N GLN A 47 8.16 -12.49 -7.84
CA GLN A 47 7.56 -12.31 -9.16
C GLN A 47 6.30 -11.46 -9.05
N THR A 48 6.27 -10.32 -9.76
CA THR A 48 5.08 -9.48 -9.87
C THR A 48 4.17 -10.01 -10.97
N VAL A 49 2.88 -10.14 -10.67
CA VAL A 49 1.86 -10.66 -11.58
C VAL A 49 0.66 -9.74 -11.58
N LEU A 50 0.24 -9.34 -12.78
CA LEU A 50 -1.01 -8.62 -12.99
C LEU A 50 -2.13 -9.64 -13.24
N ILE A 51 -3.19 -9.59 -12.44
CA ILE A 51 -4.29 -10.53 -12.50
C ILE A 51 -5.56 -9.76 -12.84
N ARG A 52 -6.26 -10.21 -13.88
CA ARG A 52 -7.57 -9.69 -14.27
C ARG A 52 -8.63 -10.72 -13.92
N LEU A 53 -9.70 -10.27 -13.26
CA LEU A 53 -10.79 -11.15 -12.81
C LEU A 53 -12.11 -10.71 -13.42
N CYS A 54 -12.94 -11.70 -13.74
CA CYS A 54 -14.38 -11.53 -13.85
C CYS A 54 -15.02 -12.27 -12.68
N VAL A 55 -15.94 -11.64 -11.97
CA VAL A 55 -16.61 -12.19 -10.79
C VAL A 55 -18.13 -11.99 -10.86
N GLU A 56 -18.87 -12.93 -10.29
CA GLU A 56 -20.29 -12.81 -10.02
C GLU A 56 -20.51 -12.46 -8.54
N GLY A 57 -21.19 -11.34 -8.29
CA GLY A 57 -21.48 -10.86 -6.94
C GLY A 57 -20.51 -9.80 -6.45
N ASP A 58 -20.27 -9.76 -5.14
CA ASP A 58 -19.43 -8.75 -4.51
C ASP A 58 -17.94 -9.08 -4.68
N LEU A 59 -17.22 -8.16 -5.34
CA LEU A 59 -15.79 -8.28 -5.58
C LEU A 59 -14.98 -8.18 -4.29
N GLU A 60 -15.42 -7.36 -3.33
CA GLU A 60 -14.69 -7.14 -2.08
C GLU A 60 -14.55 -8.44 -1.31
N ASP A 61 -15.60 -9.26 -1.25
CA ASP A 61 -15.59 -10.58 -0.60
C ASP A 61 -14.65 -11.58 -1.29
N VAL A 62 -14.43 -11.46 -2.61
CA VAL A 62 -13.50 -12.33 -3.36
C VAL A 62 -12.05 -11.92 -3.09
N ILE A 63 -11.78 -10.62 -3.02
CA ILE A 63 -10.44 -10.07 -2.78
C ILE A 63 -10.04 -10.19 -1.31
N ALA A 64 -10.94 -9.86 -0.37
CA ALA A 64 -10.69 -9.89 1.08
C ALA A 64 -10.31 -11.29 1.60
N ALA A 65 -10.69 -12.35 0.87
CA ALA A 65 -10.27 -13.72 1.16
C ALA A 65 -8.79 -14.01 0.84
N ARG A 66 -8.06 -13.08 0.20
CA ARG A 66 -6.71 -13.31 -0.37
C ARG A 66 -5.71 -12.16 -0.09
N PRO A 67 -5.60 -11.65 1.15
CA PRO A 67 -4.88 -10.41 1.44
C PRO A 67 -3.35 -10.53 1.35
N ASP A 68 -2.79 -11.72 1.57
CA ASP A 68 -1.35 -11.85 1.86
C ASP A 68 -0.44 -11.62 0.64
N ARG A 69 -0.97 -11.75 -0.57
CA ARG A 69 -0.18 -11.69 -1.82
C ARG A 69 -0.62 -10.60 -2.79
N VAL A 70 -1.76 -9.97 -2.55
CA VAL A 70 -2.29 -8.87 -3.36
C VAL A 70 -1.80 -7.56 -2.76
N THR A 71 -0.98 -6.81 -3.50
CA THR A 71 -0.50 -5.48 -3.05
C THR A 71 -1.51 -4.40 -3.37
N ASP A 72 -2.18 -4.53 -4.52
CA ASP A 72 -3.11 -3.53 -5.02
C ASP A 72 -4.27 -4.23 -5.72
N ALA A 73 -5.47 -3.71 -5.53
CA ALA A 73 -6.67 -4.20 -6.17
C ALA A 73 -7.58 -3.05 -6.57
N TYR A 74 -8.11 -3.12 -7.78
CA TYR A 74 -8.98 -2.09 -8.35
C TYR A 74 -10.21 -2.74 -8.97
N GLU A 75 -11.39 -2.29 -8.56
CA GLU A 75 -12.63 -2.54 -9.29
C GLU A 75 -12.66 -1.66 -10.54
N THR A 76 -13.12 -2.20 -11.67
CA THR A 76 -13.15 -1.46 -12.93
C THR A 76 -14.44 -1.66 -13.69
N THR A 77 -14.84 -0.66 -14.48
CA THR A 77 -16.02 -0.73 -15.36
C THR A 77 -15.73 -1.41 -16.71
N GLY A 78 -14.59 -2.11 -16.82
CA GLY A 78 -14.10 -2.70 -18.06
C GLY A 78 -14.71 -4.06 -18.38
N SER A 79 -14.09 -4.80 -19.30
CA SER A 79 -14.47 -6.20 -19.56
C SER A 79 -14.09 -7.17 -18.43
N TYR A 80 -13.32 -6.67 -17.46
CA TYR A 80 -12.95 -7.36 -16.24
C TYR A 80 -13.45 -6.54 -15.08
N ASP A 81 -13.98 -7.20 -14.07
CA ASP A 81 -14.52 -6.54 -12.89
C ASP A 81 -13.39 -6.05 -11.98
N ALA A 82 -12.22 -6.72 -12.00
CA ALA A 82 -11.08 -6.34 -11.19
C ALA A 82 -9.72 -6.48 -11.85
N PHE A 83 -8.78 -5.63 -11.41
CA PHE A 83 -7.35 -5.74 -11.67
C PHE A 83 -6.61 -5.82 -10.34
N LEU A 84 -5.82 -6.88 -10.17
CA LEU A 84 -4.96 -7.08 -9.02
C LEU A 84 -3.49 -6.98 -9.44
N ILE A 85 -2.69 -6.38 -8.59
CA ILE A 85 -1.24 -6.51 -8.59
C ILE A 85 -0.90 -7.44 -7.43
N ALA A 86 -0.25 -8.55 -7.74
CA ALA A 86 0.13 -9.55 -6.75
C ALA A 86 1.59 -9.93 -6.88
N ARG A 87 2.21 -10.35 -5.78
CA ARG A 87 3.61 -10.75 -5.71
C ARG A 87 3.75 -12.12 -5.09
N PHE A 88 4.56 -12.96 -5.73
CA PHE A 88 4.75 -14.35 -5.36
C PHE A 88 6.23 -14.70 -5.24
N ASP A 89 6.57 -15.57 -4.29
CA ASP A 89 7.94 -16.01 -4.08
C ASP A 89 8.42 -16.91 -5.24
N ASP A 90 7.52 -17.71 -5.80
CA ASP A 90 7.79 -18.59 -6.94
C ASP A 90 6.53 -18.93 -7.77
N LEU A 91 6.73 -19.69 -8.86
CA LEU A 91 5.64 -20.15 -9.74
C LEU A 91 4.70 -21.14 -9.07
N GLY A 92 5.16 -21.91 -8.08
CA GLY A 92 4.32 -22.83 -7.32
C GLY A 92 3.29 -22.06 -6.50
N GLU A 93 3.71 -20.97 -5.88
CA GLU A 93 2.84 -20.09 -5.12
C GLU A 93 1.81 -19.38 -6.01
N LEU A 94 2.24 -18.84 -7.15
CA LEU A 94 1.35 -18.28 -8.17
C LEU A 94 0.30 -19.31 -8.60
N ASN A 95 0.72 -20.54 -8.90
CA ASN A 95 -0.21 -21.60 -9.32
C ASN A 95 -1.21 -21.95 -8.21
N GLY A 96 -0.77 -21.99 -6.95
CA GLY A 96 -1.65 -22.19 -5.80
C GLY A 96 -2.71 -21.09 -5.68
N PHE A 97 -2.29 -19.83 -5.84
CA PHE A 97 -3.21 -18.69 -5.85
C PHE A 97 -4.23 -18.76 -6.99
N LEU A 98 -3.78 -19.05 -8.21
CA LEU A 98 -4.66 -19.18 -9.38
C LEU A 98 -5.61 -20.38 -9.26
N ALA A 99 -5.15 -21.49 -8.71
CA ALA A 99 -6.01 -22.64 -8.40
C ALA A 99 -7.10 -22.25 -7.38
N GLY A 100 -6.72 -21.52 -6.33
CA GLY A 100 -7.68 -21.03 -5.34
C GLY A 100 -8.71 -20.04 -5.90
N LEU A 101 -8.34 -19.24 -6.91
CA LEU A 101 -9.30 -18.43 -7.67
C LEU A 101 -10.21 -19.31 -8.53
N SER A 102 -9.66 -20.31 -9.22
CA SER A 102 -10.43 -21.22 -10.09
C SER A 102 -11.44 -22.10 -9.35
N THR A 103 -11.28 -22.31 -8.05
CA THR A 103 -12.22 -23.07 -7.21
C THR A 103 -13.29 -22.20 -6.56
N ASP A 104 -13.21 -20.89 -6.70
CA ASP A 104 -14.21 -19.95 -6.19
C ASP A 104 -15.32 -19.83 -7.22
N ASP A 105 -16.51 -20.34 -6.93
CA ASP A 105 -17.63 -20.37 -7.88
C ASP A 105 -18.08 -18.98 -8.35
N ARG A 106 -17.70 -17.93 -7.61
CA ARG A 106 -17.95 -16.54 -7.99
C ARG A 106 -16.99 -16.08 -9.08
N VAL A 107 -15.83 -16.70 -9.26
CA VAL A 107 -14.83 -16.29 -10.25
C VAL A 107 -15.14 -16.96 -11.58
N THR A 108 -15.59 -16.17 -12.55
CA THR A 108 -15.99 -16.67 -13.88
C THR A 108 -14.85 -16.67 -14.88
N ALA A 109 -13.87 -15.77 -14.71
CA ALA A 109 -12.67 -15.75 -15.52
C ALA A 109 -11.48 -15.20 -14.74
N THR A 110 -10.30 -15.74 -15.02
CA THR A 110 -9.03 -15.25 -14.48
C THR A 110 -8.01 -15.20 -15.60
N THR A 111 -7.34 -14.05 -15.76
CA THR A 111 -6.17 -13.94 -16.64
C THR A 111 -5.00 -13.38 -15.87
N ALA A 112 -3.94 -14.19 -15.73
CA ALA A 112 -2.68 -13.78 -15.14
C ALA A 112 -1.68 -13.34 -16.21
N SER A 113 -0.93 -12.29 -15.93
CA SER A 113 0.14 -11.77 -16.78
C SER A 113 1.36 -11.53 -15.90
N VAL A 114 2.36 -12.41 -16.03
CA VAL A 114 3.63 -12.27 -15.30
C VAL A 114 4.38 -11.08 -15.87
N VAL A 115 4.82 -10.17 -14.99
CA VAL A 115 5.58 -8.98 -15.39
C VAL A 115 6.99 -9.41 -15.78
N LEU A 116 7.36 -9.17 -17.04
CA LEU A 116 8.71 -9.47 -17.52
C LEU A 116 9.76 -8.47 -17.00
N ARG A 117 9.35 -7.19 -16.87
CA ARG A 117 10.22 -6.10 -16.42
C ARG A 117 9.37 -4.92 -15.97
N THR A 118 9.68 -4.39 -14.80
CA THR A 118 9.09 -3.14 -14.30
C THR A 118 9.74 -1.95 -15.00
N ALA A 119 8.93 -1.10 -15.63
CA ALA A 119 9.43 0.11 -16.29
C ALA A 119 9.61 1.27 -15.31
N CYS A 120 8.64 1.42 -14.42
CA CYS A 120 8.62 2.36 -13.32
C CYS A 120 7.60 1.84 -12.30
N GLU A 121 7.91 1.99 -11.02
CA GLU A 121 6.98 1.74 -9.93
C GLU A 121 7.12 2.90 -8.94
N HIS A 122 5.99 3.37 -8.43
CA HIS A 122 5.95 4.44 -7.45
C HIS A 122 5.41 3.86 -6.16
N GLU A 123 6.20 4.01 -5.11
CA GLU A 123 5.76 3.64 -3.78
C GLU A 123 4.83 4.73 -3.25
N PHE A 124 3.82 4.35 -2.46
CA PHE A 124 2.78 5.23 -1.90
C PHE A 124 1.61 5.59 -2.84
N ALA A 125 0.76 4.62 -3.13
CA ALA A 125 -0.61 4.85 -3.60
C ALA A 125 -1.66 4.35 -2.60
N ARG A 126 -1.42 4.48 -1.29
CA ARG A 126 -2.55 4.37 -0.35
C ARG A 126 -3.38 5.64 -0.47
N LEU A 127 -4.60 5.50 -1.00
CA LEU A 127 -5.70 6.32 -0.52
C LEU A 127 -5.86 5.96 0.95
N LEU A 128 -5.50 6.89 1.84
CA LEU A 128 -5.95 6.80 3.22
C LEU A 128 -7.44 7.11 3.16
N ASP A 129 -8.26 6.16 3.62
CA ASP A 129 -9.72 6.33 3.73
C ASP A 129 -10.09 7.44 4.73
#